data_AF-A0A817RKE7-F1
#
_entry.id   AF-A0A817RKE7-F1
#
_cell.length_a   1.000
_cell.length_b   1.000
_cell.length_c   1.000
_cell.angle_alpha   90.00
_cell.angle_beta   90.00
_cell.angle_gamma   90.00
#
_symmetry.space_group_name_H-M   'P 1'
#
loop_
_entity.id
_entity.type
_entity.pdbx_description
1 polymer ?
#
loop_
_entity_poly.entity_id
_entity_poly.type
_entity_poly.pdbx_seq_one_letter_code
_entity_poly.pdbx_strand_id
1 'polypeptide(L)'
;KFLLFKNVLKPLESLTIIQSKQFIDIVEYLYNCCVIHRDLCPENLMLDYNQQHLKLIDFGSAITYQIDELPRRRWIEGTISYAGFQFLNSYHWLSLMTGIHNCCDYERTFDLHCAINIILCTTDDSIQERIISIENTSSFEEKVTTLLKLWKDIEQSNKQYSKLLELVNNMTEPLQFDVIKDEIEKLF
;
A
#
# COMPACT_ATOMS: atom_id res chain seq x y z
N LYS A 1 9.96 -10.17 17.20
CA LYS A 1 9.64 -8.75 17.49
C LYS A 1 8.16 -8.58 17.94
N PHE A 2 7.59 -9.52 18.73
CA PHE A 2 6.15 -9.55 19.09
C PHE A 2 5.91 -9.65 20.61
N LEU A 3 6.30 -8.63 21.39
CA LEU A 3 6.15 -8.65 22.86
C LEU A 3 5.50 -7.41 23.49
N LEU A 4 5.19 -6.35 22.73
CA LEU A 4 4.76 -5.06 23.34
C LEU A 4 3.24 -4.86 23.50
N PHE A 5 2.38 -5.63 22.83
CA PHE A 5 0.94 -5.32 22.78
C PHE A 5 -0.01 -6.47 23.18
N LYS A 6 0.46 -7.46 23.95
CA LYS A 6 -0.41 -8.54 24.44
C LYS A 6 -1.63 -7.94 25.15
N ASN A 7 -2.83 -8.37 24.72
CA ASN A 7 -4.14 -7.92 25.22
C ASN A 7 -4.49 -6.45 24.96
N VAL A 8 -3.73 -5.74 24.12
CA VAL A 8 -4.03 -4.37 23.69
C VAL A 8 -4.35 -4.35 22.20
N LEU A 9 -3.53 -5.03 21.39
CA LEU A 9 -3.72 -5.12 19.95
C LEU A 9 -3.76 -6.58 19.51
N LYS A 10 -4.60 -6.88 18.52
CA LYS A 10 -4.63 -8.18 17.83
C LYS A 10 -4.28 -8.01 16.35
N PRO A 11 -3.63 -9.00 15.71
CA PRO A 11 -3.42 -8.97 14.26
C PRO A 11 -4.74 -8.85 13.50
N LEU A 12 -4.69 -8.20 12.36
CA LEU A 12 -5.79 -8.14 11.41
C LEU A 12 -5.83 -9.43 10.60
N GLU A 13 -7.01 -10.08 10.54
CA GLU A 13 -7.23 -11.26 9.69
C GLU A 13 -7.82 -10.86 8.33
N SER A 14 -8.81 -9.96 8.34
CA SER A 14 -9.41 -9.36 7.14
C SER A 14 -9.98 -7.97 7.47
N LEU A 15 -10.12 -7.11 6.45
CA LEU A 15 -10.76 -5.80 6.61
C LEU A 15 -12.25 -5.88 6.32
N THR A 16 -13.05 -5.40 7.26
CA THR A 16 -14.44 -5.00 6.98
C THR A 16 -14.47 -3.66 6.25
N ILE A 17 -15.60 -3.30 5.61
CA ILE A 17 -15.79 -1.96 5.00
C ILE A 17 -15.45 -0.83 5.98
N ILE A 18 -15.87 -0.96 7.24
CA ILE A 18 -15.62 0.04 8.28
C ILE A 18 -14.11 0.17 8.55
N GLN A 19 -13.40 -0.95 8.64
CA GLN A 19 -11.95 -0.93 8.86
C GLN A 19 -11.18 -0.47 7.62
N SER A 20 -11.67 -0.78 6.41
CA SER A 20 -11.11 -0.24 5.17
C SER A 20 -11.22 1.29 5.14
N LYS A 21 -12.35 1.87 5.54
CA LYS A 21 -12.49 3.32 5.69
C LYS A 21 -11.54 3.89 6.73
N GLN A 22 -11.43 3.26 7.90
CA GLN A 22 -10.45 3.66 8.92
C GLN A 22 -9.01 3.60 8.41
N PHE A 23 -8.69 2.62 7.55
CA PHE A 23 -7.37 2.53 6.95
C PHE A 23 -7.10 3.72 6.04
N ILE A 24 -8.07 4.11 5.22
CA ILE A 24 -7.96 5.31 4.39
C ILE A 24 -7.85 6.58 5.25
N ASP A 25 -8.58 6.69 6.35
CA ASP A 25 -8.45 7.82 7.29
C ASP A 25 -7.02 7.89 7.88
N ILE A 26 -6.40 6.74 8.19
CA ILE A 26 -5.00 6.69 8.65
C ILE A 26 -4.06 7.19 7.55
N VAL A 27 -4.23 6.71 6.32
CA VAL A 27 -3.38 7.13 5.18
C VAL A 27 -3.57 8.61 4.86
N GLU A 28 -4.80 9.11 4.92
CA GLU A 28 -5.14 10.53 4.77
C GLU A 28 -4.39 11.38 5.80
N TYR A 29 -4.37 10.93 7.07
CA TYR A 29 -3.63 11.60 8.11
C TYR A 29 -2.13 11.65 7.81
N LEU A 30 -1.52 10.54 7.38
CA LEU A 30 -0.10 10.51 7.00
C LEU A 30 0.19 11.44 5.82
N TYR A 31 -0.65 11.40 4.80
CA TYR A 31 -0.56 12.25 3.61
C TYR A 31 -0.56 13.74 4.00
N ASN A 32 -1.49 14.14 4.88
CA ASN A 32 -1.61 15.52 5.37
C ASN A 32 -0.43 15.93 6.26
N CYS A 33 0.16 15.00 7.01
CA CYS A 33 1.40 15.21 7.76
C CYS A 33 2.67 15.17 6.88
N CYS A 34 2.53 14.99 5.57
CA CYS A 34 3.65 14.78 4.64
C CYS A 34 4.56 13.61 5.07
N VAL A 35 3.96 12.53 5.57
CA VAL A 35 4.64 11.29 5.96
C VAL A 35 4.31 10.21 4.95
N ILE A 36 5.34 9.44 4.54
CA ILE A 36 5.19 8.21 3.77
C ILE A 36 5.74 7.08 4.66
N HIS A 37 4.90 6.13 5.04
CA HIS A 37 5.20 4.98 5.88
C HIS A 37 6.14 3.99 5.19
N ARG A 38 5.95 3.74 3.89
CA ARG A 38 6.75 2.86 3.02
C ARG A 38 6.66 1.35 3.31
N ASP A 39 6.19 0.96 4.49
CA ASP A 39 6.02 -0.45 4.87
C ASP A 39 4.56 -0.77 5.27
N LEU A 40 3.60 -0.36 4.43
CA LEU A 40 2.21 -0.77 4.64
C LEU A 40 2.03 -2.22 4.22
N CYS A 41 1.64 -3.06 5.17
CA CYS A 41 1.29 -4.46 4.98
C CYS A 41 0.27 -4.90 6.05
N PRO A 42 -0.45 -6.01 5.86
CA PRO A 42 -1.41 -6.51 6.84
C PRO A 42 -0.80 -6.75 8.23
N GLU A 43 0.47 -7.14 8.32
CA GLU A 43 1.18 -7.37 9.58
C GLU A 43 1.36 -6.10 10.42
N ASN A 44 1.42 -4.94 9.76
CA ASN A 44 1.52 -3.63 10.39
C ASN A 44 0.15 -3.01 10.68
N LEU A 45 -0.94 -3.69 10.33
CA LEU A 45 -2.31 -3.31 10.68
C LEU A 45 -2.81 -4.15 11.84
N MET A 46 -3.16 -3.49 12.92
CA MET A 46 -3.66 -4.14 14.13
C MET A 46 -5.03 -3.60 14.52
N LEU A 47 -5.80 -4.42 15.22
CA LEU A 47 -7.06 -4.02 15.82
C LEU A 47 -6.90 -3.81 17.31
N ASP A 48 -7.43 -2.70 17.83
CA ASP A 48 -7.64 -2.56 19.26
C ASP A 48 -8.55 -3.68 19.77
N TYR A 49 -8.09 -4.38 20.82
CA TYR A 49 -8.76 -5.56 21.35
C TYR A 49 -10.21 -5.28 21.74
N ASN A 50 -10.47 -4.09 22.30
CA ASN A 50 -11.79 -3.74 22.84
C ASN A 50 -12.69 -3.07 21.80
N GLN A 51 -12.16 -2.06 21.08
CA GLN A 51 -12.99 -1.23 20.20
C GLN A 51 -13.02 -1.72 18.75
N GLN A 52 -12.17 -2.70 18.39
CA GLN A 52 -11.99 -3.18 17.01
C GLN A 52 -11.60 -2.07 16.02
N HIS A 53 -11.02 -0.98 16.52
CA HIS A 53 -10.49 0.13 15.73
C HIS A 53 -9.15 -0.25 15.13
N LEU A 54 -8.95 0.08 13.85
CA LEU A 54 -7.69 -0.13 13.16
C LEU A 54 -6.60 0.79 13.70
N LYS A 55 -5.38 0.25 13.83
CA LYS A 55 -4.16 0.92 14.25
C LYS A 55 -3.03 0.51 13.32
N LEU A 56 -2.32 1.50 12.79
CA LEU A 56 -1.07 1.29 12.06
C LEU A 56 0.11 1.32 13.04
N ILE A 57 1.04 0.38 12.88
CA ILE A 57 2.26 0.26 13.67
C ILE A 57 3.51 0.24 12.77
N ASP A 58 4.68 0.28 13.40
CA ASP A 58 6.03 0.18 12.80
C ASP A 58 6.39 1.26 11.76
N PHE A 59 6.55 2.49 12.25
CA PHE A 59 7.05 3.63 11.49
C PHE A 59 8.58 3.60 11.25
N GLY A 60 9.25 2.45 11.44
CA GLY A 60 10.70 2.33 11.31
C GLY A 60 11.23 2.67 9.90
N SER A 61 10.39 2.49 8.89
CA SER A 61 10.67 2.81 7.48
C SER A 61 10.09 4.16 7.05
N ALA A 62 9.45 4.92 7.93
CA ALA A 62 8.74 6.13 7.52
C ALA A 62 9.71 7.28 7.15
N ILE A 63 9.31 8.11 6.19
CA ILE A 63 10.02 9.33 5.79
C ILE A 63 9.08 10.53 5.77
N THR A 64 9.64 11.72 5.94
CA THR A 64 8.93 12.98 5.70
C THR A 64 9.22 13.49 4.29
N TYR A 65 8.17 13.85 3.57
CA TYR A 65 8.23 14.49 2.27
C TYR A 65 8.24 16.01 2.47
N GLN A 66 9.41 16.65 2.44
CA GLN A 66 9.46 18.12 2.46
C GLN A 66 9.06 18.65 1.08
N ILE A 67 8.12 19.60 1.05
CA ILE A 67 7.55 20.17 -0.18
C ILE A 67 8.63 20.76 -1.11
N ASP A 68 9.75 21.22 -0.53
CA ASP A 68 10.85 21.87 -1.25
C ASP A 68 12.01 20.91 -1.62
N GLU A 69 11.96 19.65 -1.19
CA GLU A 69 12.90 18.63 -1.64
C GLU A 69 12.20 17.76 -2.68
N LEU A 70 12.65 17.84 -3.95
CA LEU A 70 12.30 16.86 -4.99
C LEU A 70 12.32 15.44 -4.41
N PRO A 71 11.46 14.50 -4.86
CA PRO A 71 11.53 13.12 -4.41
C PRO A 71 12.95 12.61 -4.63
N ARG A 72 13.69 12.46 -3.54
CA ARG A 72 15.05 11.92 -3.59
C ARG A 72 14.90 10.42 -3.67
N ARG A 73 15.58 9.79 -4.63
CA ARG A 73 15.78 8.34 -4.66
C ARG A 73 16.09 7.85 -3.25
N ARG A 74 15.19 7.04 -2.70
CA ARG A 74 15.35 6.43 -1.39
C ARG A 74 15.60 4.96 -1.55
N TRP A 75 16.39 4.41 -0.65
CA TRP A 75 16.51 2.97 -0.49
C TRP A 75 15.12 2.35 -0.33
N ILE A 76 14.88 1.26 -1.04
CA ILE A 76 13.64 0.51 -0.90
C ILE A 76 13.69 -0.18 0.45
N GLU A 77 12.69 0.11 1.28
CA GLU A 77 12.49 -0.50 2.59
C GLU A 77 11.04 -0.97 2.67
N GLY A 78 10.82 -1.99 3.51
CA GLY A 78 9.51 -2.58 3.71
C GLY A 78 9.08 -3.61 2.66
N THR A 79 7.83 -4.03 2.76
CA THR A 79 7.19 -5.03 1.92
C THR A 79 6.69 -4.40 0.61
N ILE A 80 7.16 -4.89 -0.53
CA ILE A 80 6.78 -4.35 -1.85
C ILE A 80 5.55 -5.01 -2.47
N SER A 81 5.04 -6.11 -1.91
CA SER A 81 3.94 -6.87 -2.53
C SER A 81 2.67 -6.07 -2.72
N TYR A 82 2.45 -5.07 -1.87
CA TYR A 82 1.28 -4.21 -1.94
C TYR A 82 1.57 -2.90 -2.70
N ALA A 83 2.80 -2.66 -3.17
CA ALA A 83 3.13 -1.43 -3.87
C ALA A 83 2.33 -1.25 -5.17
N GLY A 84 2.00 0.00 -5.49
CA GLY A 84 1.27 0.35 -6.71
C GLY A 84 2.06 0.06 -7.99
N PHE A 85 1.33 -0.12 -9.10
CA PHE A 85 1.92 -0.42 -10.41
C PHE A 85 2.96 0.63 -10.85
N GLN A 86 2.66 1.92 -10.66
CA GLN A 86 3.51 3.04 -11.04
C GLN A 86 4.87 2.97 -10.33
N PHE A 87 4.89 2.67 -9.03
CA PHE A 87 6.11 2.51 -8.25
C PHE A 87 6.93 1.32 -8.75
N LEU A 88 6.30 0.15 -8.88
CA LEU A 88 6.96 -1.06 -9.36
C LEU A 88 7.54 -0.86 -10.77
N ASN A 89 6.82 -0.16 -11.65
CA ASN A 89 7.22 0.09 -13.02
C ASN A 89 8.40 1.08 -13.07
N SER A 90 8.38 2.10 -12.21
CA SER A 90 9.46 3.07 -12.06
C SER A 90 10.74 2.40 -11.57
N TYR A 91 10.63 1.54 -10.55
CA TYR A 91 11.76 0.73 -10.08
C TYR A 91 12.29 -0.19 -11.19
N HIS A 92 11.40 -0.94 -11.86
CA HIS A 92 11.80 -1.88 -12.91
C HIS A 92 12.53 -1.18 -14.07
N TRP A 93 12.00 -0.04 -14.51
CA TRP A 93 12.63 0.79 -15.53
C TRP A 93 14.00 1.30 -15.09
N LEU A 94 14.12 1.84 -13.86
CA LEU A 94 15.38 2.33 -13.32
C LEU A 94 16.44 1.22 -13.27
N SER A 95 16.05 0.04 -12.80
CA SER A 95 16.86 -1.18 -12.77
C SER A 95 17.38 -1.54 -14.15
N LEU A 96 16.52 -1.58 -15.17
CA LEU A 96 16.91 -1.93 -16.55
C LEU A 96 17.80 -0.87 -17.22
N MET A 97 17.54 0.41 -16.99
CA MET A 97 18.24 1.48 -17.70
C MET A 97 19.58 1.85 -17.06
N THR A 98 19.70 1.69 -15.74
CA THR A 98 20.84 2.21 -14.98
C THR A 98 21.61 1.14 -14.19
N GLY A 99 21.06 -0.07 -14.05
CA GLY A 99 21.63 -1.11 -13.19
C GLY A 99 21.51 -0.83 -11.69
N ILE A 100 20.64 0.11 -11.30
CA ILE A 100 20.39 0.46 -9.90
C ILE A 100 19.21 -0.39 -9.39
N HIS A 101 19.44 -1.24 -8.39
CA HIS A 101 18.49 -2.24 -7.90
C HIS A 101 18.04 -2.04 -6.44
N ASN A 102 18.36 -0.90 -5.83
CA ASN A 102 18.21 -0.71 -4.39
C ASN A 102 17.43 0.54 -4.00
N CYS A 103 17.03 1.38 -4.95
CA CYS A 103 16.31 2.61 -4.68
C CYS A 103 15.22 2.89 -5.70
N CYS A 104 14.23 3.66 -5.29
CA CYS A 104 13.17 4.18 -6.14
C CYS A 104 12.71 5.54 -5.61
N ASP A 105 12.05 6.31 -6.47
CA ASP A 105 11.36 7.53 -6.07
C ASP A 105 10.00 7.16 -5.47
N TYR A 106 9.67 7.80 -4.35
CA TYR A 106 8.39 7.61 -3.65
C TYR A 106 7.52 8.84 -3.89
N GLU A 107 6.36 8.63 -4.50
CA GLU A 107 5.33 9.65 -4.61
C GLU A 107 4.56 9.78 -3.28
N ARG A 108 3.97 10.96 -3.04
CA ARG A 108 3.20 11.23 -1.82
C ARG A 108 1.99 10.27 -1.68
N THR A 109 1.46 9.79 -2.79
CA THR A 109 0.34 8.83 -2.85
C THR A 109 0.80 7.37 -2.74
N PHE A 110 2.08 7.09 -2.51
CA PHE A 110 2.61 5.71 -2.44
C PHE A 110 1.83 4.83 -1.46
N ASP A 111 1.65 5.30 -0.23
CA ASP A 111 0.93 4.57 0.81
C ASP A 111 -0.55 4.35 0.48
N LEU A 112 -1.16 5.28 -0.26
CA LEU A 112 -2.55 5.15 -0.69
C LEU A 112 -2.73 4.04 -1.71
N HIS A 113 -1.80 3.90 -2.65
CA HIS A 113 -1.78 2.74 -3.55
C HIS A 113 -1.61 1.44 -2.77
N CYS A 114 -0.71 1.40 -1.78
CA CYS A 114 -0.54 0.24 -0.92
C CYS A 114 -1.83 -0.12 -0.17
N ALA A 115 -2.52 0.88 0.39
CA ALA A 115 -3.75 0.66 1.13
C ALA A 115 -4.88 0.09 0.26
N ILE A 116 -5.07 0.61 -0.96
CA ILE A 116 -6.08 0.08 -1.89
C ILE A 116 -5.75 -1.37 -2.26
N ASN A 117 -4.48 -1.67 -2.54
CA ASN A 117 -4.04 -3.02 -2.85
C ASN A 117 -4.27 -3.98 -1.68
N ILE A 118 -3.93 -3.57 -0.46
CA ILE A 118 -4.20 -4.36 0.76
C ILE A 118 -5.71 -4.60 0.91
N ILE A 119 -6.54 -3.56 0.79
CA ILE A 119 -8.00 -3.69 0.90
C ILE A 119 -8.49 -4.74 -0.11
N LEU A 120 -8.10 -4.61 -1.37
CA LEU A 120 -8.50 -5.55 -2.41
C LEU A 120 -8.06 -6.99 -2.10
N CYS A 121 -6.82 -7.18 -1.63
CA CYS A 121 -6.31 -8.49 -1.24
C CYS A 121 -7.05 -9.09 -0.05
N THR A 122 -7.51 -8.26 0.90
CA THR A 122 -8.27 -8.75 2.06
C THR A 122 -9.74 -9.07 1.72
N THR A 123 -10.22 -8.65 0.54
CA THR A 123 -11.58 -8.93 0.05
C THR A 123 -11.64 -10.03 -1.00
N ASP A 124 -10.51 -10.43 -1.57
CA ASP A 124 -10.42 -11.43 -2.64
C ASP A 124 -9.30 -12.43 -2.36
N ASP A 125 -9.69 -13.61 -1.87
CA ASP A 125 -8.78 -14.71 -1.52
C ASP A 125 -7.89 -15.16 -2.70
N SER A 126 -8.38 -15.08 -3.93
CA SER A 126 -7.61 -15.42 -5.13
C SER A 126 -6.43 -14.48 -5.33
N ILE A 127 -6.62 -13.18 -5.05
CA ILE A 127 -5.53 -12.20 -5.11
C ILE A 127 -4.57 -12.43 -3.94
N GLN A 128 -5.08 -12.71 -2.75
CA GLN A 128 -4.25 -12.99 -1.57
C GLN A 128 -3.31 -14.18 -1.80
N GLU A 129 -3.83 -15.31 -2.30
CA GLU A 129 -3.04 -16.50 -2.62
C GLU A 129 -1.93 -16.20 -3.65
N ARG A 130 -2.24 -15.39 -4.67
CA ARG A 130 -1.25 -14.97 -5.67
C ARG A 130 -0.15 -14.13 -5.05
N ILE A 131 -0.47 -13.20 -4.14
CA ILE A 131 0.55 -12.41 -3.41
C ILE A 131 1.43 -13.31 -2.54
N ILE A 132 0.84 -14.24 -1.78
CA ILE A 132 1.60 -15.18 -0.94
C ILE A 132 2.58 -16.01 -1.80
N SER A 133 2.13 -16.48 -2.97
CA SER A 133 2.98 -17.19 -3.92
C SER A 133 4.15 -16.32 -4.41
N ILE A 134 3.88 -15.06 -4.72
CA ILE A 134 4.89 -14.08 -5.17
C ILE A 134 5.90 -13.76 -4.07
N GLU A 135 5.47 -13.64 -2.82
CA GLU A 135 6.37 -13.39 -1.68
C GLU A 135 7.43 -14.49 -1.52
N ASN A 136 7.08 -15.72 -1.88
CA ASN A 136 7.95 -16.90 -1.81
C ASN A 136 8.93 -17.05 -3.01
N THR A 137 8.88 -16.14 -3.99
CA THR A 137 9.81 -16.16 -5.13
C THR A 137 11.26 -15.90 -4.71
N SER A 138 12.21 -16.36 -5.55
CA SER A 138 13.62 -16.46 -5.18
C SER A 138 14.43 -15.17 -5.30
N SER A 139 14.00 -14.22 -6.14
CA SER A 139 14.70 -12.94 -6.36
C SER A 139 13.75 -11.74 -6.31
N PHE A 140 14.29 -10.59 -5.93
CA PHE A 140 13.54 -9.34 -5.84
C PHE A 140 13.04 -8.88 -7.22
N GLU A 141 13.84 -9.09 -8.27
CA GLU A 141 13.51 -8.73 -9.64
C GLU A 141 12.37 -9.59 -10.21
N GLU A 142 12.39 -10.90 -9.91
CA GLU A 142 11.30 -11.81 -10.26
C GLU A 142 10.00 -11.43 -9.54
N LYS A 143 10.10 -11.07 -8.25
CA LYS A 143 8.99 -10.56 -7.45
C LYS A 143 8.35 -9.33 -8.10
N VAL A 144 9.15 -8.30 -8.38
CA VAL A 144 8.67 -7.06 -9.05
C VAL A 144 8.01 -7.36 -10.39
N THR A 145 8.63 -8.19 -11.23
CA THR A 145 8.10 -8.51 -12.56
C THR A 145 6.76 -9.23 -12.48
N THR A 146 6.59 -10.09 -11.48
CA THR A 146 5.34 -10.84 -11.27
C THR A 146 4.25 -9.97 -10.68
N LEU A 147 4.59 -9.07 -9.74
CA LEU A 147 3.66 -8.06 -9.21
C LEU A 147 3.17 -7.10 -10.31
N LEU A 148 4.06 -6.66 -11.21
CA LEU A 148 3.66 -5.82 -12.34
C LEU A 148 2.61 -6.48 -13.23
N LYS A 149 2.78 -7.78 -13.53
CA LYS A 149 1.79 -8.55 -14.28
C LYS A 149 0.48 -8.69 -13.50
N LEU A 150 0.57 -9.07 -12.22
CA LEU A 150 -0.58 -9.22 -11.32
C LEU A 150 -1.44 -7.95 -11.30
N TRP A 151 -0.86 -6.81 -10.97
CA TRP A 151 -1.61 -5.56 -10.81
C TRP A 151 -2.18 -5.05 -12.12
N LYS A 152 -1.46 -5.25 -13.23
CA LYS A 152 -1.97 -4.91 -14.57
C LYS A 152 -3.15 -5.79 -14.99
N ASP A 153 -3.08 -7.09 -14.73
CA ASP A 153 -4.18 -8.02 -15.03
C ASP A 153 -5.42 -7.72 -14.19
N ILE A 154 -5.23 -7.37 -12.91
CA ILE A 154 -6.32 -6.94 -12.02
C ILE A 154 -6.94 -5.63 -12.50
N GLU A 155 -6.13 -4.62 -12.85
CA GLU A 155 -6.64 -3.36 -13.40
C GLU A 155 -7.50 -3.57 -14.65
N GLN A 156 -7.09 -4.48 -15.55
CA GLN A 156 -7.85 -4.76 -16.77
C GLN A 156 -9.15 -5.53 -16.53
N SER A 157 -9.19 -6.38 -15.51
CA SER A 157 -10.32 -7.26 -15.23
C SER A 157 -11.30 -6.70 -14.20
N ASN A 158 -10.85 -5.82 -13.30
CA ASN A 158 -11.64 -5.24 -12.23
C ASN A 158 -11.88 -3.75 -12.46
N LYS A 159 -13.07 -3.42 -13.00
CA LYS A 159 -13.49 -2.04 -13.30
C LYS A 159 -13.49 -1.14 -12.06
N GLN A 160 -13.84 -1.69 -10.90
CA GLN A 160 -13.94 -0.93 -9.66
C GLN A 160 -12.56 -0.51 -9.15
N TYR A 161 -11.61 -1.45 -9.18
CA TYR A 161 -10.21 -1.18 -8.87
C TYR A 161 -9.57 -0.20 -9.87
N SER A 162 -9.83 -0.37 -11.18
CA SER A 162 -9.33 0.57 -12.20
C SER A 162 -9.82 2.00 -11.96
N LYS A 163 -11.09 2.18 -11.59
CA LYS A 163 -11.64 3.49 -11.26
C LYS A 163 -11.02 4.09 -9.99
N LEU A 164 -10.74 3.27 -8.96
CA LEU A 164 -10.02 3.71 -7.77
C LEU A 164 -8.60 4.19 -8.11
N LEU A 165 -7.87 3.45 -8.95
CA LEU A 165 -6.55 3.88 -9.41
C LEU A 165 -6.61 5.18 -10.20
N GLU A 166 -7.61 5.37 -11.06
CA GLU A 166 -7.80 6.64 -11.78
C GLU A 166 -8.00 7.81 -10.83
N LEU A 167 -8.79 7.63 -9.76
CA LEU A 167 -8.99 8.67 -8.73
C LEU A 167 -7.68 9.01 -8.01
N VAL A 168 -6.89 8.01 -7.62
CA VAL A 168 -5.63 8.21 -6.92
C VAL A 168 -4.56 8.85 -7.81
N ASN A 169 -4.44 8.41 -9.06
CA ASN A 169 -3.45 8.94 -10.00
C ASN A 169 -3.72 10.41 -10.36
N ASN A 170 -4.98 10.85 -10.30
CA ASN A 170 -5.38 12.23 -10.55
C ASN A 170 -5.54 13.04 -9.24
N MET A 171 -5.00 12.55 -8.13
CA MET A 171 -5.11 13.24 -6.85
C MET A 171 -4.21 14.48 -6.83
N THR A 172 -4.81 15.63 -6.53
CA THR A 172 -4.15 16.94 -6.39
C THR A 172 -4.43 17.60 -5.04
N GLU A 173 -5.51 17.22 -4.36
CA GLU A 173 -5.95 17.83 -3.09
C GLU A 173 -6.50 16.78 -2.10
N PRO A 174 -6.40 17.02 -0.77
CA PRO A 174 -6.89 16.09 0.26
C PRO A 174 -8.40 15.80 0.21
N LEU A 175 -9.22 16.70 -0.36
CA LEU A 175 -10.68 16.52 -0.44
C LEU A 175 -11.10 15.27 -1.25
N GLN A 176 -10.17 14.64 -1.96
CA GLN A 176 -10.39 13.44 -2.77
C GLN A 176 -10.43 12.14 -1.94
N PHE A 177 -10.01 12.16 -0.67
CA PHE A 177 -10.04 10.97 0.21
C PHE A 177 -11.47 10.51 0.55
N ASP A 178 -12.42 11.43 0.72
CA ASP A 178 -13.83 11.05 0.95
C ASP A 178 -14.43 10.33 -0.27
N VAL A 179 -14.12 10.80 -1.48
CA VAL A 179 -14.54 10.14 -2.72
C VAL A 179 -13.95 8.74 -2.83
N ILE A 180 -12.70 8.54 -2.41
CA ILE A 180 -12.05 7.22 -2.38
C ILE A 180 -12.74 6.30 -1.37
N LYS A 181 -13.09 6.80 -0.18
CA LYS A 181 -13.80 6.02 0.84
C LYS A 181 -15.17 5.55 0.33
N ASP A 182 -15.91 6.38 -0.39
CA ASP A 182 -17.18 6.02 -1.00
C ASP A 182 -17.02 4.99 -2.14
N GLU A 183 -15.93 5.09 -2.89
CA GLU A 183 -15.65 4.17 -3.98
C GLU A 183 -15.12 2.80 -3.49
N ILE A 184 -14.50 2.75 -2.31
CA ILE A 184 -14.09 1.50 -1.64
C ILE A 184 -15.29 0.68 -1.17
N GLU A 185 -16.41 1.30 -0.77
CA GLU A 185 -17.60 0.55 -0.37
C GLU A 185 -18.11 -0.38 -1.46
N LYS A 186 -17.86 -0.03 -2.73
CA LYS A 186 -18.31 -0.77 -3.90
C LYS A 186 -17.37 -1.94 -4.27
N LEU A 187 -16.26 -2.11 -3.54
CA LEU A 187 -15.40 -3.31 -3.65
C LEU A 187 -15.96 -4.51 -2.90
N PHE A 188 -16.88 -4.28 -1.95
CA PHE A 188 -17.52 -5.29 -1.12
C PHE A 188 -18.93 -5.60 -1.64
#